data_AF-A0A7V0ZL18-F1
#
_entry.id   AF-A0A7V0ZL18-F1
#
_cell.length_a   1.000
_cell.length_b   1.000
_cell.length_c   1.000
_cell.angle_alpha   90.00
_cell.angle_beta   90.00
_cell.angle_gamma   90.00
#
_symmetry.space_group_name_H-M   'P 1'
#
loop_
_entity.id
_entity.type
_entity.pdbx_description
1 polymer ?
#
loop_
_entity_poly.entity_id
_entity_poly.type
_entity_poly.pdbx_seq_one_letter_code
_entity_poly.pdbx_strand_id
1 'polypeptide(L)' 'MSSFSALLTDVRACTICAAHLPLGARPVFQLYPKAKILIAGQAPGKKVHESGVPFDDASGNPLREWMGASSDPSIELE' A
#
# COMPACT_ATOMS: atom_id res chain seq x y z
N MET A 1 13.62 -18.28 9.79
CA MET A 1 12.54 -17.59 9.05
C MET A 1 12.29 -16.26 9.73
N SER A 2 12.18 -15.16 8.98
CA SER A 2 11.83 -13.84 9.52
C SER A 2 10.37 -13.85 10.00
N SER A 3 10.07 -13.13 11.09
CA SER A 3 8.69 -12.95 11.54
C SER A 3 7.94 -12.02 10.58
N PHE A 4 6.60 -12.11 10.55
CA PHE A 4 5.77 -11.22 9.74
C PHE A 4 6.07 -9.74 10.01
N SER A 5 6.18 -9.36 11.29
CA SER A 5 6.53 -8.00 11.68
C SER A 5 7.94 -7.59 11.23
N ALA A 6 8.93 -8.49 11.34
CA ALA A 6 10.29 -8.19 10.86
C ALA A 6 10.29 -7.94 9.35
N LEU A 7 9.59 -8.78 8.58
CA LEU A 7 9.46 -8.60 7.13
C LEU A 7 8.78 -7.26 6.78
N LEU A 8 7.72 -6.86 7.49
CA LEU A 8 7.08 -5.57 7.25
C LEU A 8 8.04 -4.40 7.51
N THR A 9 8.86 -4.48 8.55
CA THR A 9 9.88 -3.47 8.87
C THR A 9 10.90 -3.36 7.74
N ASP A 10 11.43 -4.50 7.27
CA ASP A 10 12.44 -4.54 6.21
C ASP A 10 11.89 -3.97 4.89
N VAL A 11 10.66 -4.35 4.51
CA VAL A 11 10.03 -3.87 3.29
C VAL A 11 9.69 -2.38 3.38
N ARG A 12 9.24 -1.87 4.55
CA ARG A 12 9.00 -0.43 4.75
C ARG A 12 10.28 0.41 4.65
N ALA A 13 11.42 -0.15 5.03
CA ALA A 13 12.72 0.50 4.98
C ALA A 13 13.46 0.33 3.64
N CYS A 14 12.84 -0.32 2.65
CA CYS A 14 13.50 -0.65 1.38
C CYS A 14 13.87 0.60 0.56
N THR A 15 15.14 0.70 0.18
CA THR A 15 15.70 1.81 -0.62
C THR A 15 16.47 1.35 -1.86
N ILE A 16 16.39 0.06 -2.22
CA ILE A 16 17.21 -0.58 -3.27
C ILE A 16 17.21 0.20 -4.60
N CYS A 17 16.05 0.70 -5.02
CA CYS A 17 15.89 1.41 -6.29
C CYS A 17 15.86 2.94 -6.17
N ALA A 18 16.14 3.51 -4.99
CA ALA A 18 15.97 4.95 -4.73
C ALA A 18 16.69 5.84 -5.74
N ALA A 19 17.89 5.45 -6.19
CA ALA A 19 18.68 6.20 -7.17
C ALA A 19 18.04 6.29 -8.56
N HIS A 20 17.06 5.42 -8.88
CA HIS A 20 16.41 5.35 -10.18
C HIS A 20 14.97 5.91 -10.16
N LEU A 21 14.48 6.33 -8.99
CA LEU A 21 13.11 6.81 -8.82
C LEU A 21 13.08 8.34 -8.71
N PRO A 22 12.33 9.05 -9.57
CA PRO A 22 12.29 10.52 -9.58
C PRO A 22 11.85 11.16 -8.25
N LEU A 23 11.05 10.44 -7.45
CA LEU A 23 10.53 10.90 -6.16
C LEU A 23 11.13 10.11 -4.97
N GLY A 24 12.20 9.35 -5.21
CA GLY A 24 12.80 8.45 -4.24
C GLY A 24 11.98 7.17 -4.00
N ALA A 25 12.52 6.27 -3.17
CA ALA A 25 11.83 5.05 -2.77
C ALA A 25 10.87 5.34 -1.60
N ARG A 26 9.59 5.00 -1.79
CA ARG A 26 8.59 4.98 -0.73
C ARG A 26 7.69 3.75 -0.91
N PRO A 27 8.01 2.62 -0.25
CA PRO A 27 7.16 1.44 -0.30
C PRO A 27 5.74 1.76 0.22
N VAL A 28 4.72 1.60 -0.61
CA VAL A 28 3.31 1.84 -0.26
C VAL A 28 2.54 0.53 -0.30
N PHE A 29 2.09 0.05 0.85
CA PHE A 29 1.29 -1.17 0.98
C PHE A 29 0.57 -1.23 2.33
N GLN A 30 -0.48 -2.04 2.39
CA GLN A 30 -1.18 -2.44 3.60
C GLN A 30 -1.28 -3.96 3.61
N LEU A 31 -1.03 -4.58 4.77
CA LEU A 31 -1.02 -6.03 4.92
C LEU A 31 -1.64 -6.40 6.27
N TYR A 32 -2.60 -7.31 6.24
CA TYR A 32 -3.16 -7.94 7.43
C TYR A 32 -2.96 -9.46 7.34
N PRO A 33 -2.38 -10.12 8.37
CA PRO A 33 -2.10 -11.55 8.34
C PRO A 33 -3.29 -12.45 8.02
N LYS A 34 -4.52 -12.00 8.32
CA LYS A 34 -5.75 -12.78 8.08
C LYS A 34 -6.56 -12.26 6.89
N ALA A 35 -6.01 -11.36 6.08
CA ALA A 35 -6.68 -10.87 4.88
C ALA A 35 -7.00 -12.05 3.95
N LYS A 36 -8.25 -12.13 3.48
CA LYS A 36 -8.70 -13.17 2.53
C LYS A 36 -8.54 -12.76 1.08
N ILE A 37 -8.35 -11.46 0.84
CA ILE A 37 -8.29 -10.85 -0.49
C ILE A 37 -7.00 -10.02 -0.55
N LEU A 38 -6.22 -10.23 -1.62
CA LEU A 38 -5.05 -9.43 -1.95
C LEU A 38 -5.37 -8.57 -3.18
N ILE A 39 -5.16 -7.27 -3.07
CA ILE A 39 -5.26 -6.33 -4.18
C ILE A 39 -3.85 -5.87 -4.54
N ALA A 40 -3.42 -6.16 -5.76
CA ALA A 40 -2.12 -5.75 -6.29
C ALA A 40 -2.31 -4.82 -7.48
N GLY A 41 -1.86 -3.56 -7.33
CA GLY A 41 -1.79 -2.59 -8.41
C GLY A 41 -0.45 -2.63 -9.15
N GLN A 42 -0.29 -1.78 -10.16
CA GLN A 42 0.96 -1.67 -10.91
C GLN A 42 2.05 -0.95 -10.12
N ALA A 43 1.80 0.32 -9.76
CA ALA A 43 2.72 1.21 -9.06
C ALA A 43 1.96 2.39 -8.45
N PRO A 44 2.50 3.06 -7.41
CA PRO A 44 1.88 4.26 -6.86
C PRO A 44 1.95 5.43 -7.84
N GLY A 45 0.81 6.08 -8.06
CA GLY A 45 0.78 7.40 -8.68
C GLY A 45 1.33 8.48 -7.73
N LYS A 46 1.51 9.71 -8.24
CA LYS A 46 2.07 10.82 -7.44
C LYS A 46 1.30 11.09 -6.13
N LYS A 47 -0.03 11.10 -6.17
CA LYS A 47 -0.86 11.33 -4.97
C LYS A 47 -0.64 10.24 -3.91
N VAL A 48 -0.64 8.98 -4.33
CA VAL A 48 -0.37 7.83 -3.46
C VAL A 48 1.07 7.88 -2.92
N HIS A 49 2.03 8.32 -3.72
CA HIS A 49 3.42 8.52 -3.27
C HIS A 49 3.51 9.61 -2.19
N GLU A 50 2.74 10.68 -2.31
CA GLU A 50 2.72 11.78 -1.34
C GLU A 50 1.99 11.38 -0.04
N SER A 51 0.80 10.76 -0.13
CA SER A 51 0.01 10.35 1.02
C SER A 51 0.57 9.11 1.72
N GLY A 52 1.16 8.19 0.96
CA GLY A 52 1.58 6.86 1.44
C GLY A 52 0.41 5.91 1.68
N VAL A 53 -0.80 6.26 1.25
CA VAL A 53 -2.02 5.45 1.43
C VAL A 53 -2.34 4.73 0.12
N PRO A 54 -2.38 3.37 0.09
CA PRO A 54 -2.71 2.63 -1.12
C PRO A 54 -4.07 3.04 -1.69
N PHE A 55 -4.14 3.22 -3.02
CA PHE A 55 -5.37 3.58 -3.73
C PHE A 55 -6.04 4.88 -3.24
N ASP A 56 -5.28 5.80 -2.63
CA ASP A 56 -5.74 7.15 -2.27
C ASP A 56 -5.62 8.12 -3.45
N ASP A 57 -6.21 7.71 -4.58
CA ASP A 57 -6.30 8.51 -5.79
C ASP A 57 -7.58 8.20 -6.58
N ALA A 58 -7.72 8.83 -7.75
CA ALA A 58 -8.89 8.67 -8.60
C ALA A 58 -9.12 7.23 -9.06
N SER A 59 -8.07 6.40 -9.13
CA SER A 59 -8.21 4.98 -9.51
C SER A 59 -8.78 4.13 -8.37
N GLY A 60 -8.59 4.54 -7.13
CA GLY A 60 -9.12 3.83 -5.97
C GLY A 60 -10.63 3.98 -5.78
N ASN A 61 -11.24 5.05 -6.29
CA ASN A 61 -12.68 5.29 -6.17
C ASN A 61 -13.53 4.19 -6.83
N PRO A 62 -13.38 3.90 -8.15
CA PRO A 62 -14.13 2.82 -8.78
C PRO A 62 -13.76 1.46 -8.20
N LEU A 63 -12.51 1.25 -7.79
CA LEU A 63 -12.09 0.00 -7.15
C LEU A 63 -12.87 -0.25 -5.85
N ARG A 64 -13.01 0.76 -4.98
CA ARG A 64 -13.78 0.65 -3.74
C ARG A 64 -15.25 0.33 -4.01
N GLU A 65 -15.82 0.98 -5.03
CA GLU A 65 -17.19 0.70 -5.48
C GLU A 65 -17.35 -0.75 -5.95
N TRP A 66 -16.44 -1.28 -6.77
CA TRP A 66 -16.47 -2.67 -7.24
C TRP A 66 -16.37 -3.68 -6.10
N MET A 67 -15.67 -3.34 -5.02
CA MET A 67 -15.55 -4.20 -3.85
C MET A 67 -16.69 -4.05 -2.85
N GLY A 68 -17.61 -3.08 -3.05
CA GLY A 68 -18.61 -2.72 -2.05
C GLY A 68 -18.01 -2.21 -0.74
N ALA A 69 -16.78 -1.67 -0.78
CA ALA A 69 -16.08 -1.15 0.40
C ALA A 69 -16.41 0.34 0.59
N SER A 70 -16.74 0.76 1.82
CA SER A 70 -16.90 2.18 2.13
C SER A 70 -15.57 2.90 2.01
N SER A 71 -15.60 4.21 1.73
CA SER A 71 -14.41 5.08 1.63
C SER A 71 -13.74 5.37 2.98
N ASP A 72 -14.05 4.59 4.02
CA ASP A 72 -13.47 4.76 5.35
C ASP A 72 -12.04 4.16 5.38
N PRO A 73 -10.98 4.98 5.54
CA PRO A 73 -9.62 4.49 5.66
C PRO A 73 -9.36 3.78 7.00
N SER A 74 -10.29 3.84 7.96
CA SER A 74 -10.22 3.15 9.24
C SER A 74 -10.77 1.72 9.16
N ILE A 75 -10.11 0.89 8.35
CA ILE A 75 -10.05 -0.53 8.71
C ILE A 75 -9.04 -0.61 9.86
N GLU A 76 -9.51 -0.32 11.08
CA GLU A 76 -8.84 -0.77 12.30
C GLU A 76 -8.90 -2.30 12.29
N LEU A 77 -7.73 -2.88 12.06
CA LEU A 77 -7.53 -4.32 12.11
C LEU A 77 -7.38 -4.72 13.58
N GLU A 78 -8.46 -5.21 14.20
CA GLU A 78 -8.36 -6.04 15.41
C GLU A 78 -7.56 -7.33 15.16
#